data_AF-A0A4D4L7C2-F1
#
_entry.id   AF-A0A4D4L7C2-F1
#
_cell.length_a   1.000
_cell.length_b   1.000
_cell.length_c   1.000
_cell.angle_alpha   90.00
_cell.angle_beta   90.00
_cell.angle_gamma   90.00
#
_symmetry.space_group_name_H-M   'P 1'
#
loop_
_entity.id
_entity.type
_entity.pdbx_description
1 polymer ?
#
loop_
_entity_poly.entity_id
_entity_poly.type
_entity_poly.pdbx_seq_one_letter_code
_entity_poly.pdbx_strand_id
1 'polypeptide(L)'
;MTGELGFTPHLRVEPVPGEAVYLVSEHGVTALHGRAIAALAPLLDGSRDLAHILTEAAAPGRAADPPGAVPAGQAERVIARLRAAGLVSERERAWTPEEAYWELAGPGTGGSAPAPTPASARPAVAPLVLGSTDPDEAVRALRVAGLRTAAGLRTVDGETADPRSVNAEAADGDPTTSGATSPRREICQIALRQHDDAELTLVVCDDYLDPRLAAVDAAHRAAGRRWLPVKPVGTQAWLGPFLGAPDDPCWVCLADRLWRGRQAEAYLQRRLGRPGPVPRPPASLPASRAAALQLAALEAAKWLAGYRHPGQRELRTLDSLTATVDRHPLSRRPQCACCGDPALVAARILAPLSLPSQRDPLADTAADTSPRGIMERYGHLVDPVTGLVTEIRRDPRGPAVLNCFHARHPSYAGAAPTAAWTP
;
A
#
# COMPACT_ATOMS: atom_id res chain seq x y z
N MET A 1 -37.60 16.04 2.16
CA MET A 1 -36.69 15.10 1.47
C MET A 1 -36.69 15.51 0.01
N THR A 2 -35.72 16.35 -0.39
CA THR A 2 -35.70 17.07 -1.68
C THR A 2 -34.50 16.63 -2.55
N GLY A 3 -34.03 15.40 -2.36
CA GLY A 3 -32.95 14.82 -3.17
C GLY A 3 -33.49 14.14 -4.42
N GLU A 4 -32.79 14.32 -5.54
CA GLU A 4 -33.04 13.60 -6.78
C GLU A 4 -32.60 12.14 -6.63
N LEU A 5 -33.44 11.21 -7.06
CA LEU A 5 -33.24 9.78 -6.87
C LEU A 5 -32.78 9.13 -8.17
N GLY A 6 -31.65 8.42 -8.13
CA GLY A 6 -31.13 7.74 -9.30
C GLY A 6 -30.29 6.51 -8.97
N PHE A 7 -30.06 5.68 -9.98
CA PHE A 7 -29.07 4.61 -9.86
C PHE A 7 -27.70 5.17 -9.49
N THR A 8 -26.91 4.39 -8.74
CA THR A 8 -25.58 4.81 -8.32
C THR A 8 -24.67 5.11 -9.52
N PRO A 9 -23.88 6.21 -9.52
CA PRO A 9 -23.04 6.68 -10.63
C PRO A 9 -22.16 5.66 -11.36
N HIS A 10 -21.73 4.61 -10.69
CA HIS A 10 -20.90 3.55 -11.27
C HIS A 10 -21.69 2.50 -12.06
N LEU A 11 -23.02 2.63 -12.15
CA LEU A 11 -23.92 1.74 -12.86
C LEU A 11 -24.45 2.41 -14.12
N ARG A 12 -24.28 1.73 -15.24
CA ARG A 12 -24.98 2.04 -16.48
C ARG A 12 -26.23 1.17 -16.59
N VAL A 13 -27.38 1.80 -16.81
CA VAL A 13 -28.69 1.14 -16.85
C VAL A 13 -29.09 0.90 -18.31
N GLU A 14 -29.34 -0.36 -18.66
CA GLU A 14 -29.72 -0.78 -20.02
C GLU A 14 -31.00 -1.65 -19.94
N PRO A 15 -32.19 -1.08 -20.15
CA PRO A 15 -33.44 -1.84 -20.14
C PRO A 15 -33.63 -2.61 -21.46
N VAL A 16 -33.88 -3.92 -21.37
CA VAL A 16 -34.27 -4.77 -22.51
C VAL A 16 -35.76 -5.11 -22.38
N PRO A 17 -36.62 -4.61 -23.29
CA PRO A 17 -38.06 -4.84 -23.23
C PRO A 17 -38.43 -6.32 -23.19
N GLY A 18 -39.35 -6.69 -22.29
CA GLY A 18 -39.81 -8.08 -22.14
C GLY A 18 -38.85 -9.02 -21.40
N GLU A 19 -37.66 -8.56 -21.04
CA GLU A 19 -36.61 -9.39 -20.46
C GLU A 19 -36.21 -8.91 -19.05
N ALA A 20 -35.33 -7.91 -18.96
CA ALA A 20 -34.79 -7.40 -17.71
C ALA A 20 -34.21 -5.99 -17.85
N VAL A 21 -33.95 -5.34 -16.73
CA VAL A 21 -33.12 -4.13 -16.67
C VAL A 21 -31.71 -4.54 -16.27
N TYR A 22 -30.75 -4.33 -17.16
CA TYR A 22 -29.35 -4.66 -16.91
C TYR A 22 -28.63 -3.47 -16.27
N LEU A 23 -27.93 -3.74 -15.17
CA LEU A 23 -27.03 -2.80 -14.50
C LEU A 23 -25.60 -3.23 -14.81
N VAL A 24 -24.91 -2.44 -15.62
CA VAL A 24 -23.56 -2.72 -16.11
C VAL A 24 -22.56 -1.87 -15.30
N SER A 25 -21.53 -2.53 -14.77
CA SER A 25 -20.43 -1.90 -14.03
C SER A 25 -19.10 -2.56 -14.38
N GLU A 26 -17.99 -1.94 -13.96
CA GLU A 26 -16.65 -2.54 -14.06
C GLU A 26 -16.51 -3.87 -13.30
N HIS A 27 -17.34 -4.11 -12.28
CA HIS A 27 -17.33 -5.35 -11.50
C HIS A 27 -18.28 -6.44 -12.04
N GLY A 28 -18.98 -6.17 -13.14
CA GLY A 28 -19.87 -7.12 -13.80
C GLY A 28 -21.26 -6.56 -14.06
N VAL A 29 -22.17 -7.46 -14.45
CA VAL A 29 -23.53 -7.13 -14.89
C VAL A 29 -24.55 -7.78 -13.95
N THR A 30 -25.51 -7.00 -13.47
CA THR A 30 -26.64 -7.48 -12.67
C THR A 30 -27.95 -7.31 -13.43
N ALA A 31 -28.74 -8.37 -13.56
CA ALA A 31 -30.04 -8.33 -14.23
C ALA A 31 -31.20 -8.21 -13.23
N LEU A 32 -31.95 -7.11 -13.30
CA LEU A 32 -33.14 -6.88 -12.50
C LEU A 32 -34.40 -7.28 -13.28
N HIS A 33 -35.09 -8.30 -12.77
CA HIS A 33 -36.28 -8.84 -13.41
C HIS A 33 -37.56 -8.28 -12.79
N GLY A 34 -38.52 -7.94 -13.64
CA GLY A 34 -39.89 -7.59 -13.22
C GLY A 34 -40.47 -6.38 -13.94
N ARG A 35 -41.79 -6.38 -14.14
CA ARG A 35 -42.50 -5.29 -14.80
C ARG A 35 -42.37 -3.95 -14.08
N ALA A 36 -42.41 -3.98 -12.74
CA ALA A 36 -42.30 -2.77 -11.94
C ALA A 36 -40.92 -2.11 -12.08
N ILE A 37 -39.83 -2.88 -12.09
CA ILE A 37 -38.49 -2.30 -12.29
C ILE A 37 -38.29 -1.82 -13.73
N ALA A 38 -38.83 -2.54 -14.72
CA ALA A 38 -38.81 -2.08 -16.12
C ALA A 38 -39.51 -0.72 -16.31
N ALA A 39 -40.61 -0.47 -15.56
CA ALA A 39 -41.29 0.82 -15.56
C ALA A 39 -40.54 1.91 -14.78
N LEU A 40 -39.92 1.56 -13.64
CA LEU A 40 -39.26 2.52 -12.76
C LEU A 40 -37.86 2.90 -13.22
N ALA A 41 -37.14 2.01 -13.92
CA ALA A 41 -35.74 2.24 -14.27
C ALA A 41 -35.50 3.53 -15.09
N PRO A 42 -36.33 3.87 -16.09
CA PRO A 42 -36.19 5.15 -16.82
C PRO A 42 -36.45 6.39 -15.97
N LEU A 43 -37.17 6.27 -14.85
CA LEU A 43 -37.51 7.36 -13.94
C LEU A 43 -36.43 7.59 -12.87
N LEU A 44 -35.56 6.59 -12.65
CA LEU A 44 -34.45 6.61 -11.70
C LEU A 44 -33.15 7.11 -12.36
N ASP A 45 -33.26 8.18 -13.14
CA ASP A 45 -32.15 8.82 -13.86
C ASP A 45 -31.41 9.88 -13.02
N GLY A 46 -31.89 10.15 -11.80
CA GLY A 46 -31.33 11.17 -10.93
C GLY A 46 -31.78 12.60 -11.26
N SER A 47 -32.88 12.79 -11.99
CA SER A 47 -33.46 14.12 -12.27
C SER A 47 -34.76 14.41 -11.51
N ARG A 48 -35.25 13.45 -10.72
CA ARG A 48 -36.57 13.51 -10.07
C ARG A 48 -36.48 13.11 -8.60
N ASP A 49 -37.29 13.75 -7.76
CA ASP A 49 -37.48 13.32 -6.39
C ASP A 49 -38.43 12.10 -6.30
N LEU A 50 -38.49 11.48 -5.12
CA LEU A 50 -39.34 10.31 -4.89
C LEU A 50 -40.82 10.60 -5.19
N ALA A 51 -41.33 11.77 -4.82
CA ALA A 51 -42.74 12.11 -4.99
C ALA A 51 -43.14 12.20 -6.48
N HIS A 52 -42.29 12.82 -7.31
CA HIS A 52 -42.46 12.86 -8.76
C HIS A 52 -42.38 11.48 -9.38
N ILE A 53 -41.41 10.65 -8.97
CA ILE A 53 -41.27 9.27 -9.49
C ILE A 53 -42.53 8.45 -9.20
N LEU A 54 -43.09 8.53 -7.98
CA LEU A 54 -44.31 7.82 -7.63
C LEU A 54 -45.53 8.30 -8.42
N THR A 55 -45.60 9.60 -8.70
CA THR A 55 -46.69 10.20 -9.48
C THR A 55 -46.62 9.79 -10.95
N GLU A 56 -45.43 9.87 -11.57
CA GLU A 56 -45.23 9.48 -12.97
C GLU A 56 -45.38 7.96 -13.18
N ALA A 57 -44.89 7.14 -12.26
CA ALA A 57 -45.02 5.68 -12.34
C ALA A 57 -46.47 5.19 -12.25
N ALA A 58 -47.34 5.96 -11.58
CA ALA A 58 -48.77 5.67 -11.46
C ALA A 58 -49.59 6.15 -12.69
N ALA A 59 -49.02 6.99 -13.55
CA ALA A 59 -49.73 7.51 -14.73
C ALA A 59 -49.92 6.40 -15.79
N PRO A 60 -51.09 6.32 -16.46
CA PRO A 60 -51.29 5.40 -17.57
C PRO A 60 -50.38 5.78 -18.75
N GLY A 61 -49.54 4.84 -19.21
CA GLY A 61 -48.57 5.08 -20.28
C GLY A 61 -49.21 5.54 -21.60
N ARG A 62 -48.55 6.49 -22.29
CA ARG A 62 -49.03 7.11 -23.56
C ARG A 62 -48.48 6.46 -24.86
N ALA A 63 -47.69 5.40 -24.79
CA ALA A 63 -47.03 4.80 -25.97
C ALA A 63 -47.36 3.30 -26.13
N ALA A 64 -47.25 2.83 -27.38
CA ALA A 64 -47.82 1.60 -27.95
C ALA A 64 -47.36 0.25 -27.39
N ASP A 65 -46.63 0.22 -26.28
CA ASP A 65 -46.44 -0.96 -25.43
C ASP A 65 -45.81 -0.48 -24.10
N PRO A 66 -46.48 -0.56 -22.93
CA PRO A 66 -45.80 -0.20 -21.68
C PRO A 66 -45.77 -1.36 -20.67
N PRO A 67 -44.76 -1.40 -19.78
CA PRO A 67 -44.98 -1.98 -18.47
C PRO A 67 -46.10 -1.15 -17.80
N GLY A 68 -47.21 -1.81 -17.44
CA GLY A 68 -48.40 -1.13 -16.91
C GLY A 68 -48.12 -0.24 -15.69
N ALA A 69 -49.03 0.70 -15.43
CA ALA A 69 -48.95 1.63 -14.29
C ALA A 69 -48.58 0.89 -13.00
N VAL A 70 -47.55 1.36 -12.31
CA VAL A 70 -47.07 0.75 -11.07
C VAL A 70 -47.74 1.46 -9.89
N PRO A 71 -48.53 0.75 -9.06
CA PRO A 71 -49.12 1.36 -7.88
C PRO A 71 -48.06 1.95 -6.96
N ALA A 72 -48.31 3.13 -6.38
CA ALA A 72 -47.33 3.86 -5.56
C ALA A 72 -46.71 2.97 -4.46
N GLY A 73 -47.53 2.21 -3.72
CA GLY A 73 -47.02 1.30 -2.68
C GLY A 73 -46.13 0.17 -3.22
N GLN A 74 -46.31 -0.27 -4.48
CA GLN A 74 -45.40 -1.22 -5.12
C GLN A 74 -44.09 -0.53 -5.55
N ALA A 75 -44.17 0.68 -6.09
CA ALA A 75 -43.00 1.46 -6.47
C ALA A 75 -42.11 1.79 -5.27
N GLU A 76 -42.69 2.22 -4.15
CA GLU A 76 -41.98 2.47 -2.89
C GLU A 76 -41.23 1.22 -2.40
N ARG A 77 -41.87 0.04 -2.43
CA ARG A 77 -41.23 -1.22 -2.02
C ARG A 77 -40.05 -1.59 -2.92
N VAL A 78 -40.18 -1.40 -4.23
CA VAL A 78 -39.08 -1.67 -5.18
C VAL A 78 -37.93 -0.71 -4.94
N ILE A 79 -38.20 0.59 -4.84
CA ILE A 79 -37.18 1.61 -4.56
C ILE A 79 -36.49 1.33 -3.22
N ALA A 80 -37.24 1.02 -2.17
CA ALA A 80 -36.67 0.67 -0.86
C ALA A 80 -35.75 -0.55 -0.96
N ARG A 81 -36.11 -1.58 -1.74
CA ARG A 81 -35.26 -2.75 -1.98
C ARG A 81 -34.00 -2.40 -2.77
N LEU A 82 -34.09 -1.53 -3.77
CA LEU A 82 -32.92 -1.06 -4.53
C LEU A 82 -31.96 -0.24 -3.65
N ARG A 83 -32.49 0.65 -2.80
CA ARG A 83 -31.70 1.41 -1.83
C ARG A 83 -31.02 0.49 -0.81
N ALA A 84 -31.75 -0.49 -0.29
CA ALA A 84 -31.19 -1.50 0.61
C ALA A 84 -30.09 -2.35 -0.05
N ALA A 85 -30.18 -2.56 -1.37
CA ALA A 85 -29.15 -3.23 -2.16
C ALA A 85 -28.01 -2.30 -2.60
N GLY A 86 -28.05 -1.01 -2.26
CA GLY A 86 -27.03 -0.02 -2.65
C GLY A 86 -27.03 0.33 -4.14
N LEU A 87 -28.11 0.04 -4.87
CA LEU A 87 -28.21 0.27 -6.33
C LEU A 87 -28.76 1.66 -6.67
N VAL A 88 -29.42 2.32 -5.71
CA VAL A 88 -30.05 3.64 -5.88
C VAL A 88 -29.66 4.52 -4.71
N SER A 89 -29.34 5.78 -4.99
CA SER A 89 -28.97 6.80 -4.01
C SER A 89 -29.78 8.09 -4.23
N GLU A 90 -30.02 8.85 -3.16
CA GLU A 90 -30.53 10.23 -3.26
C GLU A 90 -29.34 11.16 -3.39
N ARG A 91 -29.43 12.16 -4.28
CA ARG A 91 -28.37 13.12 -4.55
C ARG A 91 -28.94 14.52 -4.74
N GLU A 92 -28.13 15.52 -4.43
CA GLU A 92 -28.47 16.94 -4.60
C GLU A 92 -27.72 17.58 -5.79
N ARG A 93 -26.82 16.83 -6.45
CA ARG A 93 -26.01 17.31 -7.57
C ARG A 93 -25.54 16.19 -8.49
N ALA A 94 -25.10 16.58 -9.68
CA ALA A 94 -24.40 15.72 -10.63
C ALA A 94 -23.13 15.10 -10.02
N TRP A 95 -22.86 13.86 -10.42
CA TRP A 95 -21.73 13.06 -9.93
C TRP A 95 -20.45 13.31 -10.73
N THR A 96 -19.31 12.97 -10.14
CA THR A 96 -18.00 12.98 -10.82
C THR A 96 -17.43 11.56 -10.89
N PRO A 97 -16.51 11.27 -11.84
CA PRO A 97 -15.88 9.95 -11.92
C PRO A 97 -15.22 9.49 -10.61
N GLU A 98 -14.70 10.41 -9.81
CA GLU A 98 -14.13 10.12 -8.49
C GLU A 98 -15.18 9.63 -7.50
N GLU A 99 -16.39 10.19 -7.52
CA GLU A 99 -17.50 9.71 -6.68
C GLU A 99 -17.94 8.31 -7.09
N ALA A 100 -18.04 8.06 -8.40
CA ALA A 100 -18.34 6.73 -8.93
C ALA A 100 -17.26 5.71 -8.50
N TYR A 101 -15.98 6.10 -8.54
CA TYR A 101 -14.87 5.28 -8.06
C TYR A 101 -15.01 4.89 -6.59
N TRP A 102 -15.33 5.86 -5.71
CA TRP A 102 -15.46 5.59 -4.27
C TRP A 102 -16.68 4.75 -3.92
N GLU A 103 -17.79 4.93 -4.63
CA GLU A 103 -18.95 4.07 -4.48
C GLU A 103 -18.69 2.65 -4.97
N LEU A 104 -18.01 2.50 -6.11
CA LEU A 104 -17.62 1.20 -6.66
C LEU A 104 -16.66 0.45 -5.72
N ALA A 105 -15.72 1.17 -5.10
CA ALA A 105 -14.81 0.60 -4.11
C ALA A 105 -15.56 0.09 -2.86
N GLY A 106 -16.70 0.72 -2.54
CA GLY A 106 -17.56 0.35 -1.42
C GLY A 106 -16.92 0.57 -0.04
N PRO A 107 -17.75 0.57 1.03
CA PRO A 107 -17.26 0.49 2.40
C PRO A 107 -16.51 -0.81 2.65
N GLY A 108 -15.17 -0.78 2.63
CA GLY A 108 -14.36 -1.94 3.02
C GLY A 108 -14.62 -2.44 4.46
N THR A 109 -15.25 -1.61 5.31
CA THR A 109 -15.75 -1.94 6.65
C THR A 109 -16.81 -0.91 7.07
N GLY A 110 -18.09 -1.11 6.74
CA GLY A 110 -19.24 -0.48 7.42
C GLY A 110 -19.40 1.04 7.42
N GLY A 111 -18.57 1.82 6.71
CA GLY A 111 -18.69 3.28 6.60
C GLY A 111 -19.10 3.72 5.20
N SER A 112 -20.17 4.50 5.07
CA SER A 112 -20.61 5.14 3.81
C SER A 112 -19.43 5.64 2.97
N ALA A 113 -19.53 5.52 1.63
CA ALA A 113 -18.57 6.13 0.71
C ALA A 113 -18.24 7.55 1.18
N PRO A 114 -16.95 7.94 1.23
CA PRO A 114 -16.56 9.25 1.75
C PRO A 114 -17.31 10.31 0.97
N ALA A 115 -18.16 11.06 1.66
CA ALA A 115 -18.86 12.18 1.05
C ALA A 115 -17.79 13.11 0.44
N PRO A 116 -18.08 13.75 -0.70
CA PRO A 116 -17.16 14.69 -1.33
C PRO A 116 -16.86 15.84 -0.35
N THR A 117 -15.77 15.69 0.41
CA THR A 117 -15.34 16.68 1.40
C THR A 117 -14.81 17.92 0.68
N PRO A 118 -15.22 19.13 1.12
CA PRO A 118 -14.66 20.37 0.60
C PRO A 118 -13.13 20.34 0.75
N ALA A 119 -12.43 21.01 -0.15
CA ALA A 119 -10.97 20.97 -0.21
C ALA A 119 -10.31 21.27 1.14
N SER A 120 -10.90 22.13 1.98
CA SER A 120 -10.42 22.48 3.33
C SER A 120 -10.53 21.36 4.37
N ALA A 121 -11.46 20.41 4.20
CA ALA A 121 -11.69 19.28 5.10
C ALA A 121 -11.02 17.98 4.63
N ARG A 122 -10.26 18.03 3.52
CA ARG A 122 -9.55 16.86 3.02
C ARG A 122 -8.38 16.50 3.92
N PRO A 123 -8.15 15.19 4.15
CA PRO A 123 -7.06 14.71 4.99
C PRO A 123 -5.72 15.16 4.41
N ALA A 124 -4.83 15.64 5.29
CA ALA A 124 -3.54 16.16 4.89
C ALA A 124 -2.45 15.07 4.91
N VAL A 125 -1.64 15.03 3.86
CA VAL A 125 -0.47 14.17 3.74
C VAL A 125 0.80 15.00 3.80
N ALA A 126 1.76 14.58 4.62
CA ALA A 126 3.09 15.20 4.65
C ALA A 126 4.04 14.45 3.70
N PRO A 127 4.54 15.07 2.62
CA PRO A 127 5.61 14.49 1.81
C PRO A 127 6.97 14.67 2.51
N LEU A 128 7.73 13.58 2.64
CA LEU A 128 9.10 13.56 3.15
C LEU A 128 10.00 12.91 2.11
N VAL A 129 11.03 13.62 1.64
CA VAL A 129 11.92 13.11 0.58
C VAL A 129 13.31 12.84 1.15
N LEU A 130 13.74 11.59 0.98
CA LEU A 130 15.02 11.01 1.41
C LEU A 130 15.75 10.44 0.19
N GLY A 131 16.25 11.29 -0.71
CA GLY A 131 16.91 10.83 -1.92
C GLY A 131 16.97 11.89 -3.01
N SER A 132 17.12 11.42 -4.24
CA SER A 132 17.34 12.24 -5.45
C SER A 132 16.06 12.65 -6.18
N THR A 133 14.89 12.15 -5.74
CA THR A 133 13.61 12.51 -6.36
C THR A 133 13.27 13.98 -6.07
N ASP A 134 12.86 14.73 -7.10
CA ASP A 134 12.36 16.10 -6.93
C ASP A 134 11.13 16.10 -6.01
N PRO A 135 11.15 16.83 -4.88
CA PRO A 135 10.00 16.89 -3.99
C PRO A 135 8.71 17.42 -4.63
N ASP A 136 8.82 18.26 -5.66
CA ASP A 136 7.64 18.75 -6.37
C ASP A 136 6.95 17.64 -7.18
N GLU A 137 7.67 16.59 -7.62
CA GLU A 137 7.04 15.41 -8.22
C GLU A 137 6.09 14.72 -7.23
N ALA A 138 6.51 14.57 -5.98
CA ALA A 138 5.69 13.96 -4.93
C ALA A 138 4.47 14.81 -4.57
N VAL A 139 4.66 16.13 -4.44
CA VAL A 139 3.58 17.09 -4.17
C VAL A 139 2.57 17.11 -5.32
N ARG A 140 3.02 17.10 -6.57
CA ARG A 140 2.14 17.01 -7.75
C ARG A 140 1.31 15.73 -7.73
N ALA A 141 1.92 14.58 -7.43
CA ALA A 141 1.20 13.31 -7.34
C ALA A 141 0.10 13.33 -6.26
N LEU A 142 0.40 13.86 -5.07
CA LEU A 142 -0.58 14.03 -4.00
C LEU A 142 -1.76 14.92 -4.42
N ARG A 143 -1.48 16.05 -5.09
CA ARG A 143 -2.54 16.95 -5.59
C ARG A 143 -3.42 16.29 -6.65
N VAL A 144 -2.84 15.52 -7.57
CA VAL A 144 -3.58 14.76 -8.60
C VAL A 144 -4.49 13.72 -7.95
N ALA A 145 -4.04 13.07 -6.87
CA ALA A 145 -4.87 12.17 -6.07
C ALA A 145 -5.94 12.88 -5.21
N GLY A 146 -6.07 14.21 -5.34
CA GLY A 146 -7.03 15.02 -4.59
C GLY A 146 -6.64 15.27 -3.13
N LEU A 147 -5.41 14.94 -2.74
CA LEU A 147 -4.93 15.07 -1.35
C LEU A 147 -4.35 16.45 -1.07
N ARG A 148 -4.57 16.94 0.14
CA ARG A 148 -3.91 18.14 0.64
C ARG A 148 -2.50 17.80 1.11
N THR A 149 -1.55 18.68 0.83
CA THR A 149 -0.20 18.58 1.38
C THR A 149 -0.07 19.48 2.60
N ALA A 150 0.34 18.95 3.75
CA ALA A 150 0.67 19.77 4.90
C ALA A 150 1.87 20.68 4.57
N ALA A 151 1.80 21.96 4.93
CA ALA A 151 2.85 22.93 4.62
C ALA A 151 4.12 22.58 5.42
N GLY A 152 5.17 22.16 4.71
CA GLY A 152 6.45 21.76 5.28
C GLY A 152 7.12 20.67 4.46
N LEU A 153 7.46 20.98 3.21
CA LEU A 153 8.33 20.11 2.43
C LEU A 153 9.67 20.00 3.18
N ARG A 154 10.02 18.79 3.60
CA ARG A 154 11.31 18.51 4.25
C ARG A 154 12.17 17.72 3.28
N THR A 155 13.18 18.36 2.73
CA THR A 155 14.33 17.66 2.17
C THR A 155 15.29 17.38 3.33
N VAL A 156 15.74 16.14 3.46
CA VAL A 156 16.89 15.83 4.30
C VAL A 156 18.08 15.74 3.35
N ASP A 157 18.73 16.88 3.13
CA ASP A 157 19.87 16.97 2.21
C ASP A 157 21.01 16.08 2.74
N GLY A 158 21.40 15.08 1.95
CA GLY A 158 22.74 14.52 1.98
C GLY A 158 23.49 15.16 0.84
N GLU A 159 24.57 15.89 1.14
CA GLU A 159 25.40 16.61 0.17
C GLU A 159 25.60 15.83 -1.13
N THR A 160 25.06 16.37 -2.23
CA THR A 160 25.48 16.03 -3.57
C THR A 160 26.87 16.61 -3.80
N ALA A 161 27.87 15.73 -3.90
CA ALA A 161 29.16 16.09 -4.48
C ALA A 161 28.95 16.50 -5.95
N ASP A 162 29.31 17.74 -6.26
CA ASP A 162 29.34 18.31 -7.61
C ASP A 162 30.34 17.54 -8.49
N PRO A 163 29.96 16.99 -9.67
CA PRO A 163 30.89 16.33 -10.57
C PRO A 163 31.62 17.29 -11.53
N ARG A 164 31.67 18.61 -11.27
CA ARG A 164 32.35 19.57 -12.17
C ARG A 164 33.46 20.40 -11.53
N SER A 165 34.41 19.76 -10.87
CA SER A 165 35.74 20.35 -10.68
C SER A 165 36.85 19.33 -10.95
N VAL A 166 37.05 19.03 -12.23
CA VAL A 166 38.34 18.55 -12.73
C VAL A 166 38.86 19.65 -13.63
N ASN A 167 39.82 20.43 -13.12
CA ASN A 167 41.06 20.78 -13.81
C ASN A 167 42.01 21.57 -12.88
N ALA A 168 43.17 20.95 -12.66
CA ALA A 168 44.53 21.45 -12.44
C ALA A 168 44.76 22.80 -11.73
N GLU A 169 45.58 22.80 -10.68
CA GLU A 169 47.03 23.08 -10.76
C GLU A 169 47.74 22.78 -9.42
N ALA A 170 49.02 22.41 -9.52
CA ALA A 170 49.90 22.08 -8.41
C ALA A 170 50.59 23.34 -7.85
N ALA A 171 50.74 23.43 -6.53
CA ALA A 171 51.82 24.19 -5.89
C ALA A 171 52.04 23.74 -4.44
N ASP A 172 53.32 23.69 -4.07
CA ASP A 172 53.96 23.35 -2.80
C ASP A 172 53.43 24.09 -1.55
N GLY A 173 53.57 23.44 -0.37
CA GLY A 173 53.57 24.11 0.94
C GLY A 173 53.21 23.22 2.13
N ASP A 174 54.23 22.71 2.83
CA ASP A 174 54.19 21.94 4.10
C ASP A 174 53.83 22.85 5.33
N PRO A 175 53.66 22.36 6.58
CA PRO A 175 52.48 22.60 7.40
C PRO A 175 52.78 23.53 8.58
N THR A 176 51.77 24.05 9.29
CA THR A 176 51.81 24.22 10.76
C THR A 176 50.49 24.80 11.31
N THR A 177 49.87 23.98 12.17
CA THR A 177 49.20 24.33 13.44
C THR A 177 47.98 25.25 13.44
N SER A 178 46.81 24.65 13.68
CA SER A 178 45.79 25.01 14.70
C SER A 178 44.47 24.40 14.23
N GLY A 179 43.96 23.32 14.81
CA GLY A 179 43.39 23.32 16.15
C GLY A 179 41.87 23.51 16.07
N ALA A 180 41.09 22.46 15.79
CA ALA A 180 39.69 22.32 16.20
C ALA A 180 39.09 20.98 15.74
N THR A 181 38.79 20.13 16.73
CA THR A 181 37.54 19.40 16.87
C THR A 181 37.06 18.55 15.69
N SER A 182 37.33 17.24 15.80
CA SER A 182 36.61 16.17 15.11
C SER A 182 35.09 16.44 15.10
N PRO A 183 34.41 16.55 13.95
CA PRO A 183 32.96 16.45 13.96
C PRO A 183 32.65 14.96 14.10
N ARG A 184 32.42 14.54 15.35
CA ARG A 184 31.46 13.46 15.61
C ARG A 184 30.23 13.83 14.79
N ARG A 185 29.95 13.09 13.72
CA ARG A 185 28.72 13.22 12.93
C ARG A 185 27.57 13.01 13.88
N GLU A 186 27.06 14.11 14.41
CA GLU A 186 25.81 14.15 15.15
C GLU A 186 24.76 13.59 14.22
N ILE A 187 24.09 12.57 14.73
CA ILE A 187 22.83 12.06 14.24
C ILE A 187 21.97 13.30 13.97
N CYS A 188 21.64 13.58 12.72
CA CYS A 188 20.64 14.57 12.39
C CYS A 188 19.38 14.17 13.15
N GLN A 189 19.13 14.83 14.28
CA GLN A 189 17.83 14.85 14.91
C GLN A 189 16.90 15.35 13.82
N ILE A 190 16.16 14.42 13.20
CA ILE A 190 15.03 14.77 12.38
C ILE A 190 14.10 15.46 13.38
N ALA A 191 14.22 16.79 13.49
CA ALA A 191 13.32 17.60 14.27
C ALA A 191 12.01 17.60 13.52
N LEU A 192 11.30 16.47 13.51
CA LEU A 192 9.90 16.29 13.11
C LEU A 192 9.06 17.18 14.03
N ARG A 193 9.23 18.51 13.93
CA ARG A 193 8.25 19.46 14.43
C ARG A 193 6.92 18.96 13.93
N GLN A 194 6.09 18.62 14.90
CA GLN A 194 4.82 17.97 14.74
C GLN A 194 4.04 18.67 13.63
N HIS A 195 3.83 17.98 12.52
CA HIS A 195 2.69 18.32 11.68
C HIS A 195 1.48 17.74 12.42
N ASP A 196 0.95 18.52 13.36
CA ASP A 196 -0.23 18.13 14.14
C ASP A 196 -1.47 17.94 13.23
N ASP A 197 -1.45 18.47 12.01
CA ASP A 197 -2.54 18.38 11.05
C ASP A 197 -2.44 17.23 10.02
N ALA A 198 -1.31 16.51 9.92
CA ALA A 198 -1.13 15.47 8.91
C ALA A 198 -1.49 14.07 9.43
N GLU A 199 -2.45 13.40 8.78
CA GLU A 199 -2.95 12.06 9.15
C GLU A 199 -2.05 10.92 8.63
N LEU A 200 -1.25 11.21 7.59
CA LEU A 200 -0.37 10.25 6.94
C LEU A 200 0.89 10.95 6.41
N THR A 201 2.04 10.27 6.48
CA THR A 201 3.28 10.72 5.84
C THR A 201 3.62 9.85 4.63
N LEU A 202 3.86 10.46 3.46
CA LEU A 202 4.40 9.79 2.27
C LEU A 202 5.92 9.99 2.26
N VAL A 203 6.68 8.90 2.37
CA VAL A 203 8.14 8.95 2.44
C VAL A 203 8.74 8.45 1.12
N VAL A 204 9.32 9.37 0.36
CA VAL A 204 10.00 9.06 -0.91
C VAL A 204 11.46 8.79 -0.62
N CYS A 205 11.98 7.63 -1.01
CA CYS A 205 13.38 7.27 -0.79
C CYS A 205 14.01 6.59 -1.99
N ASP A 206 15.33 6.71 -2.15
CA ASP A 206 16.05 6.03 -3.24
C ASP A 206 16.33 4.55 -2.95
N ASP A 207 16.38 4.18 -1.67
CA ASP A 207 16.61 2.82 -1.22
C ASP A 207 15.91 2.57 0.12
N TYR A 208 15.19 1.45 0.24
CA TYR A 208 14.48 1.05 1.45
C TYR A 208 15.40 0.67 2.61
N LEU A 209 16.71 0.54 2.37
CA LEU A 209 17.73 0.32 3.39
C LEU A 209 18.44 1.62 3.82
N ASP A 210 17.90 2.80 3.46
CA ASP A 210 18.39 4.07 4.01
C ASP A 210 18.23 4.09 5.54
N PRO A 211 19.32 4.24 6.32
CA PRO A 211 19.27 4.20 7.78
C PRO A 211 18.39 5.30 8.40
N ARG A 212 18.16 6.42 7.68
CA ARG A 212 17.26 7.49 8.13
C ARG A 212 15.82 7.01 8.29
N LEU A 213 15.41 5.97 7.55
CA LEU A 213 14.08 5.36 7.68
C LEU A 213 13.85 4.72 9.05
N ALA A 214 14.91 4.31 9.76
CA ALA A 214 14.79 3.81 11.13
C ALA A 214 14.25 4.89 12.08
N ALA A 215 14.78 6.12 11.97
CA ALA A 215 14.36 7.26 12.78
C ALA A 215 12.94 7.71 12.41
N VAL A 216 12.61 7.69 11.11
CA VAL A 216 11.24 7.95 10.62
C VAL A 216 10.25 6.96 11.23
N ASP A 217 10.55 5.66 11.18
CA ASP A 217 9.66 4.62 11.71
C ASP A 217 9.47 4.76 13.23
N ALA A 218 10.56 4.98 13.97
CA ALA A 218 10.52 5.17 15.42
C ALA A 218 9.63 6.37 15.80
N ALA A 219 9.80 7.51 15.11
CA ALA A 219 9.00 8.71 15.39
C ALA A 219 7.52 8.54 15.04
N HIS A 220 7.20 7.88 13.93
CA HIS A 220 5.81 7.62 13.54
C HIS A 220 5.13 6.64 14.51
N ARG A 221 5.84 5.59 14.93
CA ARG A 221 5.35 4.64 15.95
C ARG A 221 5.12 5.30 17.29
N ALA A 222 6.06 6.12 17.77
CA ALA A 222 5.92 6.86 19.02
C ALA A 222 4.72 7.83 18.98
N ALA A 223 4.42 8.39 17.81
CA ALA A 223 3.27 9.27 17.59
C ALA A 223 1.97 8.52 17.25
N GLY A 224 1.98 7.18 17.12
CA GLY A 224 0.82 6.40 16.66
C GLY A 224 0.35 6.75 15.25
N ARG A 225 1.23 7.33 14.41
CA ARG A 225 0.90 7.80 13.05
C ARG A 225 1.34 6.79 11.99
N ARG A 226 0.55 6.71 10.92
CA ARG A 226 0.87 5.88 9.75
C ARG A 226 1.82 6.60 8.81
N TRP A 227 2.64 5.83 8.11
CA TRP A 227 3.45 6.34 7.01
C TRP A 227 3.58 5.31 5.88
N LEU A 228 3.83 5.80 4.67
CA LEU A 228 3.91 5.00 3.45
C LEU A 228 5.25 5.29 2.75
N PRO A 229 6.21 4.34 2.70
CA PRO A 229 7.41 4.46 1.89
C PRO A 229 7.09 4.25 0.40
N VAL A 230 7.84 4.94 -0.46
CA VAL A 230 7.87 4.72 -1.91
C VAL A 230 9.28 4.90 -2.44
N LYS A 231 9.72 3.98 -3.30
CA LYS A 231 10.97 4.09 -4.08
C LYS A 231 10.61 4.26 -5.54
N PRO A 232 10.55 5.49 -6.07
CA PRO A 232 10.14 5.73 -7.45
C PRO A 232 11.29 5.55 -8.46
N VAL A 233 12.53 5.52 -7.98
CA VAL A 233 13.74 5.40 -8.81
C VAL A 233 14.13 3.95 -9.08
N GLY A 234 14.93 3.71 -10.12
CA GLY A 234 15.28 2.38 -10.61
C GLY A 234 14.28 1.86 -11.64
N THR A 235 14.59 0.69 -12.22
CA THR A 235 13.65 -0.06 -13.08
C THR A 235 12.56 -0.76 -12.28
N GLN A 236 12.81 -1.02 -10.99
CA GLN A 236 11.81 -1.58 -10.08
C GLN A 236 11.37 -0.51 -9.08
N ALA A 237 10.16 0.02 -9.23
CA ALA A 237 9.57 0.91 -8.25
C ALA A 237 8.97 0.12 -7.08
N TRP A 238 9.09 0.63 -5.85
CA TRP A 238 8.61 -0.06 -4.65
C TRP A 238 7.57 0.79 -3.92
N LEU A 239 6.47 0.18 -3.48
CA LEU A 239 5.36 0.87 -2.83
C LEU A 239 4.93 0.14 -1.56
N GLY A 240 4.86 0.87 -0.45
CA GLY A 240 4.46 0.33 0.84
C GLY A 240 5.46 -0.66 1.43
N PRO A 241 5.08 -1.40 2.48
CA PRO A 241 3.75 -1.43 3.10
C PRO A 241 3.43 -0.16 3.91
N PHE A 242 2.18 0.01 4.32
CA PHE A 242 1.85 0.99 5.36
C PHE A 242 2.47 0.56 6.69
N LEU A 243 3.26 1.45 7.30
CA LEU A 243 3.99 1.21 8.54
C LEU A 243 3.48 2.15 9.65
N GLY A 244 3.99 1.96 10.88
CA GLY A 244 3.77 2.89 11.99
C GLY A 244 2.75 2.47 13.05
N ALA A 245 1.91 1.44 12.84
CA ALA A 245 1.06 0.95 13.93
C ALA A 245 1.81 0.03 14.90
N PRO A 246 1.43 0.02 16.20
CA PRO A 246 2.07 -0.80 17.24
C PRO A 246 2.29 -2.26 16.82
N ASP A 247 1.24 -2.94 16.34
CA ASP A 247 1.24 -4.38 16.06
C ASP A 247 1.79 -4.78 14.68
N ASP A 248 2.00 -3.82 13.79
CA ASP A 248 2.51 -4.10 12.46
C ASP A 248 4.01 -4.39 12.45
N PRO A 249 4.56 -5.04 11.41
CA PRO A 249 6.00 -5.04 11.20
C PRO A 249 6.53 -3.60 11.16
N CYS A 250 7.70 -3.38 11.76
CA CYS A 250 8.40 -2.11 11.72
C CYS A 250 9.39 -2.06 10.53
N TRP A 251 10.00 -0.91 10.29
CA TRP A 251 11.04 -0.82 9.25
C TRP A 251 12.22 -1.77 9.51
N VAL A 252 12.62 -1.99 10.77
CA VAL A 252 13.70 -2.94 11.12
C VAL A 252 13.33 -4.39 10.76
N CYS A 253 12.04 -4.74 10.79
CA CYS A 253 11.59 -6.05 10.30
C CYS A 253 11.77 -6.17 8.78
N LEU A 254 11.43 -5.12 8.04
CA LEU A 254 11.62 -5.07 6.59
C LEU A 254 13.11 -5.10 6.22
N ALA A 255 13.91 -4.22 6.84
CA ALA A 255 15.34 -4.12 6.58
C ALA A 255 16.09 -5.44 6.82
N ASP A 256 15.73 -6.20 7.87
CA ASP A 256 16.29 -7.55 8.10
C ASP A 256 16.04 -8.50 6.92
N ARG A 257 14.83 -8.46 6.33
CA ARG A 257 14.52 -9.28 5.15
C ARG A 257 15.28 -8.81 3.91
N LEU A 258 15.31 -7.50 3.66
CA LEU A 258 15.97 -6.93 2.49
C LEU A 258 17.50 -7.13 2.49
N TRP A 259 18.15 -6.99 3.65
CA TRP A 259 19.59 -7.23 3.77
C TRP A 259 19.99 -8.67 3.45
N ARG A 260 19.11 -9.65 3.71
CA ARG A 260 19.35 -11.06 3.32
C ARG A 260 19.51 -11.18 1.82
N GLY A 261 18.69 -10.52 1.01
CA GLY A 261 18.84 -10.52 -0.45
C GLY A 261 20.09 -9.77 -0.97
N ARG A 262 20.74 -8.95 -0.13
CA ARG A 262 21.80 -8.01 -0.54
C ARG A 262 23.13 -8.23 0.21
N GLN A 263 23.52 -9.48 0.42
CA GLN A 263 24.70 -9.82 1.24
C GLN A 263 26.02 -9.25 0.72
N ALA A 264 26.20 -9.17 -0.61
CA ALA A 264 27.37 -8.53 -1.19
C ALA A 264 27.44 -7.04 -0.80
N GLU A 265 26.30 -6.34 -0.82
CA GLU A 265 26.22 -4.94 -0.39
C GLU A 265 26.41 -4.82 1.12
N ALA A 266 25.87 -5.74 1.92
CA ALA A 266 26.08 -5.77 3.37
C ALA A 266 27.57 -5.96 3.73
N TYR A 267 28.27 -6.79 2.97
CA TYR A 267 29.71 -6.96 3.09
C TYR A 267 30.46 -5.67 2.74
N LEU A 268 30.13 -5.04 1.60
CA LEU A 268 30.73 -3.77 1.19
C LEU A 268 30.47 -2.66 2.20
N GLN A 269 29.26 -2.57 2.74
CA GLN A 269 28.90 -1.62 3.79
C GLN A 269 29.84 -1.76 4.99
N ARG A 270 30.00 -2.99 5.51
CA ARG A 270 30.87 -3.26 6.66
C ARG A 270 32.33 -2.96 6.36
N ARG A 271 32.84 -3.43 5.22
CA ARG A 271 34.25 -3.27 4.84
C ARG A 271 34.64 -1.83 4.55
N LEU A 272 33.70 -1.03 4.08
CA LEU A 272 33.92 0.38 3.75
C LEU A 272 33.39 1.35 4.82
N GLY A 273 32.90 0.85 5.96
CA GLY A 273 32.37 1.67 7.06
C GLY A 273 31.18 2.56 6.66
N ARG A 274 30.35 2.12 5.71
CA ARG A 274 29.23 2.92 5.21
C ARG A 274 28.02 2.85 6.16
N PRO A 275 27.26 3.94 6.32
CA PRO A 275 26.07 3.95 7.17
C PRO A 275 24.88 3.19 6.55
N GLY A 276 24.87 2.94 5.24
CA GLY A 276 23.79 2.28 4.52
C GLY A 276 24.29 1.53 3.27
N PRO A 277 23.38 1.12 2.37
CA PRO A 277 23.76 0.44 1.13
C PRO A 277 24.67 1.30 0.26
N VAL A 278 25.36 0.66 -0.68
CA VAL A 278 26.14 1.37 -1.69
C VAL A 278 25.18 2.17 -2.58
N PRO A 279 25.35 3.50 -2.73
CA PRO A 279 24.50 4.30 -3.60
C PRO A 279 24.50 3.74 -5.03
N ARG A 280 23.31 3.61 -5.61
CA ARG A 280 23.17 3.20 -7.01
C ARG A 280 23.15 4.44 -7.91
N PRO A 281 23.72 4.38 -9.12
CA PRO A 281 23.52 5.43 -10.11
C PRO A 281 22.02 5.66 -10.36
N PRO A 282 21.57 6.91 -10.52
CA PRO A 282 20.19 7.20 -10.82
C PRO A 282 19.84 6.63 -12.20
N ALA A 283 18.96 5.62 -12.21
CA ALA A 283 18.46 4.99 -13.43
C ALA A 283 16.93 4.98 -13.38
N SER A 284 16.29 6.01 -13.95
CA SER A 284 14.83 6.09 -14.00
C SER A 284 14.35 6.98 -15.14
N LEU A 285 13.16 6.69 -15.68
CA LEU A 285 12.47 7.59 -16.59
C LEU A 285 11.51 8.48 -15.78
N PRO A 286 11.29 9.75 -16.19
CA PRO A 286 10.27 10.58 -15.54
C PRO A 286 8.89 9.92 -15.49
N ALA A 287 8.53 9.18 -16.54
CA ALA A 287 7.28 8.42 -16.59
C ALA A 287 7.21 7.30 -15.55
N SER A 288 8.31 6.56 -15.31
CA SER A 288 8.32 5.47 -14.31
C SER A 288 8.25 6.02 -12.88
N ARG A 289 8.95 7.13 -12.59
CA ARG A 289 8.84 7.82 -11.30
C ARG A 289 7.44 8.35 -11.05
N ALA A 290 6.86 9.02 -12.07
CA ALA A 290 5.50 9.56 -11.97
C ALA A 290 4.48 8.44 -11.72
N ALA A 291 4.57 7.31 -12.43
CA ALA A 291 3.68 6.17 -12.19
C ALA A 291 3.77 5.65 -10.75
N ALA A 292 4.99 5.47 -10.23
CA ALA A 292 5.20 5.02 -8.85
C ALA A 292 4.63 6.01 -7.81
N LEU A 293 4.86 7.30 -7.99
CA LEU A 293 4.36 8.35 -7.11
C LEU A 293 2.83 8.46 -7.16
N GLN A 294 2.23 8.37 -8.35
CA GLN A 294 0.76 8.40 -8.52
C GLN A 294 0.10 7.18 -7.89
N LEU A 295 0.68 5.99 -8.06
CA LEU A 295 0.20 4.79 -7.38
C LEU A 295 0.33 4.91 -5.85
N ALA A 296 1.42 5.45 -5.33
CA ALA A 296 1.57 5.68 -3.89
C ALA A 296 0.57 6.73 -3.36
N ALA A 297 0.33 7.81 -4.10
CA ALA A 297 -0.66 8.83 -3.76
C ALA A 297 -2.09 8.28 -3.79
N LEU A 298 -2.43 7.42 -4.76
CA LEU A 298 -3.72 6.73 -4.81
C LEU A 298 -3.91 5.81 -3.60
N GLU A 299 -2.86 5.10 -3.17
CA GLU A 299 -2.91 4.24 -1.99
C GLU A 299 -3.06 5.05 -0.70
N ALA A 300 -2.40 6.20 -0.60
CA ALA A 300 -2.64 7.17 0.46
C ALA A 300 -4.10 7.65 0.47
N ALA A 301 -4.68 7.97 -0.69
CA ALA A 301 -6.07 8.39 -0.80
C ALA A 301 -7.04 7.29 -0.35
N LYS A 302 -6.84 6.05 -0.81
CA LYS A 302 -7.61 4.88 -0.36
C LYS A 302 -7.53 4.73 1.16
N TRP A 303 -6.33 4.83 1.72
CA TRP A 303 -6.14 4.71 3.17
C TRP A 303 -6.91 5.79 3.93
N LEU A 304 -6.81 7.04 3.51
CA LEU A 304 -7.48 8.16 4.18
C LEU A 304 -9.01 8.13 3.99
N ALA A 305 -9.48 7.59 2.87
CA ALA A 305 -10.90 7.32 2.61
C ALA A 305 -11.47 6.14 3.44
N GLY A 306 -10.67 5.48 4.27
CA GLY A 306 -11.10 4.30 5.03
C GLY A 306 -11.15 3.00 4.22
N TYR A 307 -10.78 3.01 2.94
CA TYR A 307 -10.68 1.80 2.13
C TYR A 307 -9.47 0.97 2.56
N ARG A 308 -9.71 -0.27 2.99
CA ARG A 308 -8.68 -1.20 3.46
C ARG A 308 -8.69 -2.48 2.64
N HIS A 309 -7.50 -2.94 2.24
CA HIS A 309 -7.33 -4.23 1.58
C HIS A 309 -6.00 -4.89 1.99
N PRO A 310 -5.86 -6.23 1.91
CA PRO A 310 -4.67 -6.95 2.40
C PRO A 310 -3.34 -6.44 1.84
N GLY A 311 -3.31 -6.09 0.55
CA GLY A 311 -2.12 -5.58 -0.14
C GLY A 311 -1.54 -4.26 0.40
N GLN A 312 -2.25 -3.54 1.28
CA GLN A 312 -1.70 -2.37 1.98
C GLN A 312 -0.66 -2.75 3.05
N ARG A 313 -0.66 -4.00 3.50
CA ARG A 313 0.29 -4.55 4.49
C ARG A 313 1.47 -5.28 3.83
N GLU A 314 1.51 -5.31 2.50
CA GLU A 314 2.53 -5.98 1.72
C GLU A 314 3.41 -4.94 1.02
N LEU A 315 4.67 -5.28 0.80
CA LEU A 315 5.54 -4.51 -0.09
C LEU A 315 5.14 -4.85 -1.53
N ARG A 316 4.86 -3.85 -2.37
CA ARG A 316 4.63 -4.06 -3.79
C ARG A 316 5.83 -3.60 -4.61
N THR A 317 6.18 -4.37 -5.63
CA THR A 317 7.13 -3.93 -6.64
C THR A 317 6.44 -3.79 -7.99
N LEU A 318 6.83 -2.76 -8.75
CA LEU A 318 6.42 -2.54 -10.13
C LEU A 318 7.68 -2.51 -10.98
N ASP A 319 7.83 -3.50 -11.85
CA ASP A 319 8.88 -3.50 -12.86
C ASP A 319 8.45 -2.61 -14.04
N SER A 320 9.15 -1.49 -14.25
CA SER A 320 8.84 -0.54 -15.31
C SER A 320 9.20 -1.03 -16.71
N LEU A 321 9.97 -2.12 -16.83
CA LEU A 321 10.36 -2.72 -18.11
C LEU A 321 9.29 -3.70 -18.60
N THR A 322 8.70 -4.47 -17.69
CA THR A 322 7.73 -5.55 -18.01
C THR A 322 6.31 -5.22 -17.59
N ALA A 323 6.09 -4.14 -16.85
CA ALA A 323 4.84 -3.78 -16.19
C ALA A 323 4.32 -4.86 -15.22
N THR A 324 5.19 -5.74 -14.71
CA THR A 324 4.81 -6.74 -13.72
C THR A 324 4.68 -6.12 -12.34
N VAL A 325 3.64 -6.52 -11.61
CA VAL A 325 3.39 -6.11 -10.23
C VAL A 325 3.44 -7.32 -9.33
N ASP A 326 4.45 -7.37 -8.46
CA ASP A 326 4.62 -8.43 -7.48
C ASP A 326 4.30 -7.93 -6.07
N ARG A 327 3.89 -8.85 -5.19
CA ARG A 327 3.54 -8.58 -3.81
C ARG A 327 4.40 -9.43 -2.88
N HIS A 328 4.95 -8.78 -1.87
CA HIS A 328 5.94 -9.37 -0.98
C HIS A 328 5.43 -9.21 0.47
N PRO A 329 4.93 -10.30 1.08
CA PRO A 329 4.31 -10.23 2.40
C PRO A 329 5.35 -9.93 3.48
N LEU A 330 5.03 -8.98 4.36
CA LEU A 330 5.89 -8.62 5.48
C LEU A 330 5.27 -9.08 6.80
N SER A 331 6.03 -9.84 7.59
CA SER A 331 5.62 -10.29 8.91
C SER A 331 6.40 -9.59 10.02
N ARG A 332 5.72 -9.25 11.11
CA ARG A 332 6.36 -8.78 12.35
C ARG A 332 7.26 -9.89 12.89
N ARG A 333 8.51 -9.55 13.21
CA ARG A 333 9.46 -10.48 13.82
C ARG A 333 9.32 -10.43 15.34
N PRO A 334 8.95 -11.53 16.02
CA PRO A 334 8.85 -11.55 17.48
C PRO A 334 10.14 -11.12 18.19
N GLN A 335 11.29 -11.41 17.59
CA GLN A 335 12.62 -11.05 18.10
C GLN A 335 13.17 -9.71 17.60
N CYS A 336 12.32 -8.84 17.03
CA CYS A 336 12.77 -7.56 16.51
C CYS A 336 13.25 -6.64 17.64
N ALA A 337 14.41 -6.00 17.48
CA ALA A 337 14.91 -5.02 18.44
C ALA A 337 14.08 -3.73 18.54
N CYS A 338 13.27 -3.41 17.52
CA CYS A 338 12.43 -2.21 17.50
C CYS A 338 11.01 -2.49 17.98
N CYS A 339 10.32 -3.46 17.36
CA CYS A 339 8.92 -3.71 17.67
C CYS A 339 8.65 -5.05 18.36
N GLY A 340 9.66 -5.79 18.82
CA GLY A 340 9.52 -7.11 19.46
C GLY A 340 10.39 -7.24 20.71
N ASP A 341 10.73 -8.48 21.08
CA ASP A 341 11.61 -8.79 22.19
C ASP A 341 12.98 -9.29 21.66
N PRO A 342 14.04 -8.46 21.66
CA PRO A 342 15.35 -8.88 21.19
C PRO A 342 15.98 -9.99 22.06
N ALA A 343 15.56 -10.16 23.31
CA ALA A 343 16.05 -11.20 24.20
C ALA A 343 15.36 -12.55 23.97
N LEU A 344 14.27 -12.60 23.21
CA LEU A 344 13.43 -13.79 23.01
C LEU A 344 14.24 -15.04 22.60
N VAL A 345 15.16 -14.89 21.65
CA VAL A 345 15.96 -16.01 21.14
C VAL A 345 16.99 -16.45 22.18
N ALA A 346 17.65 -15.50 22.86
CA ALA A 346 18.63 -15.81 23.90
C ALA A 346 17.96 -16.52 25.09
N ALA A 347 16.80 -16.03 25.53
CA ALA A 347 16.02 -16.63 26.61
C ALA A 347 15.59 -18.07 26.25
N ARG A 348 15.16 -18.32 25.01
CA ARG A 348 14.80 -19.68 24.53
C ARG A 348 16.00 -20.62 24.47
N ILE A 349 17.17 -20.15 24.06
CA ILE A 349 18.39 -20.96 24.01
C ILE A 349 18.85 -21.35 25.41
N LEU A 350 18.68 -20.46 26.40
CA LEU A 350 19.07 -20.69 27.80
C LEU A 350 18.01 -21.46 28.60
N ALA A 351 16.78 -21.53 28.11
CA ALA A 351 15.70 -22.26 28.78
C ALA A 351 15.97 -23.78 28.79
N PRO A 352 15.56 -24.51 29.85
CA PRO A 352 15.66 -25.97 29.88
C PRO A 352 14.93 -26.61 28.69
N LEU A 353 15.58 -27.57 28.04
CA LEU A 353 14.99 -28.35 26.96
C LEU A 353 13.78 -29.14 27.48
N SER A 354 12.59 -28.81 26.96
CA SER A 354 11.38 -29.58 27.20
C SER A 354 11.22 -30.61 26.09
N LEU A 355 11.45 -31.89 26.41
CA LEU A 355 11.17 -32.99 25.50
C LEU A 355 9.68 -33.36 25.65
N PRO A 356 8.89 -33.39 24.56
CA PRO A 356 7.51 -33.86 24.64
C PRO A 356 7.48 -35.31 25.15
N SER A 357 6.54 -35.65 26.01
CA SER A 357 6.44 -37.00 26.56
C SER A 357 5.89 -37.95 25.49
N GLN A 358 6.38 -39.19 25.43
CA GLN A 358 5.86 -40.20 24.48
C GLN A 358 4.39 -40.63 24.77
N ARG A 359 3.79 -40.16 25.87
CA ARG A 359 2.42 -40.50 26.30
C ARG A 359 1.41 -39.38 26.09
N ASP A 360 1.88 -38.18 25.77
CA ASP A 360 0.97 -37.21 25.17
C ASP A 360 0.57 -37.82 23.83
N PRO A 361 -0.75 -37.99 23.55
CA PRO A 361 -1.18 -38.31 22.20
C PRO A 361 -0.44 -37.34 21.30
N LEU A 362 0.24 -37.84 20.26
CA LEU A 362 0.67 -36.98 19.17
C LEU A 362 -0.62 -36.27 18.79
N ALA A 363 -0.76 -35.00 19.21
CA ALA A 363 -2.08 -34.38 19.27
C ALA A 363 -2.73 -34.59 17.91
N ASP A 364 -4.05 -34.73 17.85
CA ASP A 364 -4.85 -34.87 16.62
C ASP A 364 -4.52 -33.78 15.54
N THR A 365 -3.68 -32.82 15.91
CA THR A 365 -2.89 -31.89 15.13
C THR A 365 -1.49 -32.41 14.73
N ALA A 366 -1.30 -33.67 14.31
CA ALA A 366 -0.06 -34.07 13.64
C ALA A 366 0.03 -33.23 12.38
N ALA A 367 0.72 -32.10 12.49
CA ALA A 367 0.82 -31.09 11.47
C ALA A 367 1.11 -31.78 10.14
N ASP A 368 0.25 -31.61 9.14
CA ASP A 368 0.47 -32.24 7.84
C ASP A 368 1.90 -31.96 7.36
N THR A 369 2.74 -32.99 7.44
CA THR A 369 4.15 -32.95 7.05
C THR A 369 4.33 -33.32 5.58
N SER A 370 3.24 -33.52 4.84
CA SER A 370 3.31 -33.70 3.39
C SER A 370 3.96 -32.46 2.76
N PRO A 371 4.61 -32.60 1.59
CA PRO A 371 5.13 -31.45 0.85
C PRO A 371 4.06 -30.38 0.60
N ARG A 372 2.81 -30.80 0.38
CA ARG A 372 1.68 -29.89 0.20
C ARG A 372 1.35 -29.13 1.49
N GLY A 373 1.19 -29.83 2.62
CA GLY A 373 0.92 -29.20 3.92
C GLY A 373 2.03 -28.26 4.38
N ILE A 374 3.29 -28.61 4.11
CA ILE A 374 4.45 -27.74 4.33
C ILE A 374 4.36 -26.49 3.46
N MET A 375 4.05 -26.62 2.17
CA MET A 375 3.93 -25.47 1.26
C MET A 375 2.72 -24.59 1.59
N GLU A 376 1.59 -25.17 1.99
CA GLU A 376 0.42 -24.40 2.44
C GLU A 376 0.74 -23.61 3.72
N ARG A 377 1.51 -24.21 4.64
CA ARG A 377 1.87 -23.54 5.91
C ARG A 377 3.00 -22.53 5.77
N TYR A 378 4.06 -22.84 5.02
CA TYR A 378 5.31 -22.09 5.00
C TYR A 378 5.64 -21.48 3.63
N GLY A 379 4.81 -21.70 2.60
CA GLY A 379 5.04 -21.18 1.25
C GLY A 379 5.16 -19.66 1.19
N HIS A 380 4.52 -18.94 2.12
CA HIS A 380 4.68 -17.50 2.29
C HIS A 380 6.11 -17.05 2.65
N LEU A 381 7.00 -17.97 3.03
CA LEU A 381 8.42 -17.71 3.27
C LEU A 381 9.27 -17.80 2.00
N VAL A 382 8.69 -18.28 0.89
CA VAL A 382 9.33 -18.32 -0.44
C VAL A 382 8.95 -17.05 -1.18
N ASP A 383 9.84 -16.07 -1.15
CA ASP A 383 9.64 -14.77 -1.79
C ASP A 383 11.00 -14.11 -2.05
N PRO A 384 11.23 -13.53 -3.25
CA PRO A 384 12.54 -13.04 -3.64
C PRO A 384 12.99 -11.77 -2.90
N VAL A 385 12.08 -11.04 -2.26
CA VAL A 385 12.37 -9.74 -1.64
C VAL A 385 12.30 -9.81 -0.10
N THR A 386 11.22 -10.38 0.41
CA THR A 386 10.86 -10.46 1.84
C THR A 386 10.95 -11.88 2.41
N GLY A 387 11.10 -12.90 1.57
CA GLY A 387 11.16 -14.31 1.95
C GLY A 387 12.44 -14.71 2.69
N LEU A 388 12.38 -15.87 3.36
CA LEU A 388 13.58 -16.54 3.88
C LEU A 388 14.26 -17.41 2.82
N VAL A 389 13.47 -17.82 1.82
CA VAL A 389 13.91 -18.56 0.64
C VAL A 389 13.54 -17.71 -0.56
N THR A 390 14.49 -17.45 -1.45
CA THR A 390 14.26 -16.59 -2.63
C THR A 390 13.38 -17.30 -3.65
N GLU A 391 13.65 -18.59 -3.88
CA GLU A 391 12.96 -19.38 -4.89
C GLU A 391 13.13 -20.87 -4.56
N ILE A 392 12.11 -21.67 -4.87
CA ILE A 392 12.20 -23.13 -4.94
C ILE A 392 11.83 -23.54 -6.36
N ARG A 393 12.76 -24.13 -7.10
CA ARG A 393 12.57 -24.55 -8.49
C ARG A 393 12.93 -26.01 -8.67
N ARG A 394 12.13 -26.76 -9.42
CA ARG A 394 12.47 -28.14 -9.79
C ARG A 394 13.75 -28.14 -10.64
N ASP A 395 14.71 -28.99 -10.30
CA ASP A 395 15.93 -29.16 -11.07
C ASP A 395 15.72 -30.25 -12.14
N PRO A 396 15.65 -29.89 -13.43
CA PRO A 396 15.40 -30.86 -14.50
C PRO A 396 16.59 -31.81 -14.75
N ARG A 397 17.77 -31.53 -14.15
CA ARG A 397 18.96 -32.39 -14.27
C ARG A 397 18.91 -33.60 -13.34
N GLY A 398 17.98 -33.62 -12.38
CA GLY A 398 17.77 -34.77 -11.51
C GLY A 398 17.01 -35.92 -12.20
N PRO A 399 17.18 -37.17 -11.76
CA PRO A 399 16.39 -38.30 -12.26
C PRO A 399 14.88 -38.03 -12.11
N ALA A 400 14.08 -38.36 -13.12
CA ALA A 400 12.64 -38.06 -13.15
C ALA A 400 11.85 -38.69 -11.98
N VAL A 401 12.34 -39.80 -11.42
CA VAL A 401 11.77 -40.51 -10.28
C VAL A 401 12.06 -39.84 -8.92
N LEU A 402 12.98 -38.87 -8.89
CA LEU A 402 13.34 -38.13 -7.68
C LEU A 402 12.75 -36.72 -7.69
N ASN A 403 12.36 -36.28 -6.51
CA ASN A 403 11.93 -34.91 -6.23
C ASN A 403 13.15 -34.00 -6.06
N CYS A 404 13.81 -33.67 -7.17
CA CYS A 404 14.99 -32.80 -7.18
C CYS A 404 14.59 -31.33 -7.29
N PHE A 405 14.96 -30.52 -6.29
CA PHE A 405 14.67 -29.09 -6.24
C PHE A 405 15.93 -28.30 -5.89
N HIS A 406 16.06 -27.11 -6.47
CA HIS A 406 17.04 -26.10 -6.11
C HIS A 406 16.34 -25.01 -5.31
N ALA A 407 16.79 -24.79 -4.08
CA ALA A 407 16.38 -23.66 -3.26
C ALA A 407 17.47 -22.59 -3.32
N ARG A 408 17.11 -21.40 -3.81
CA ARG A 408 18.01 -20.25 -3.71
C ARG A 408 17.79 -19.61 -2.35
N HIS A 409 18.82 -19.66 -1.52
CA HIS A 409 18.84 -18.91 -0.27
C HIS A 409 19.66 -17.63 -0.44
N PRO A 410 19.30 -16.56 0.27
CA PRO A 410 20.25 -15.49 0.52
C PRO A 410 21.52 -16.08 1.15
N SER A 411 22.67 -15.92 0.49
CA SER A 411 23.92 -16.58 0.88
C SER A 411 24.30 -16.24 2.33
N TYR A 412 24.32 -17.22 3.22
CA TYR A 412 24.79 -17.06 4.60
C TYR A 412 26.33 -17.00 4.64
N ALA A 413 26.92 -15.96 4.06
CA ALA A 413 28.35 -15.71 4.21
C ALA A 413 28.59 -15.07 5.59
N GLY A 414 28.72 -15.91 6.62
CA GLY A 414 29.52 -15.69 7.84
C GLY A 414 29.45 -14.32 8.54
N ALA A 415 28.30 -13.65 8.56
CA ALA A 415 28.13 -12.44 9.35
C ALA A 415 27.56 -12.81 10.72
N ALA A 416 28.35 -12.66 11.78
CA ALA A 416 27.86 -12.68 13.14
C ALA A 416 26.67 -11.70 13.31
N PRO A 417 25.68 -12.01 14.16
CA PRO A 417 24.55 -11.10 14.39
C PRO A 417 25.08 -9.75 14.88
N THR A 418 24.80 -8.68 14.12
CA THR A 418 25.13 -7.32 14.53
C THR A 418 24.38 -6.95 15.79
N ALA A 419 25.13 -6.62 16.84
CA ALA A 419 24.64 -5.85 17.95
C ALA A 419 24.15 -4.47 17.47
N ALA A 420 23.02 -4.05 18.03
CA ALA A 420 22.60 -2.66 18.20
C ALA A 420 22.44 -1.79 16.93
N TRP A 421 21.26 -1.88 16.31
CA TRP A 421 20.57 -0.65 15.88
C TRP A 421 19.90 -0.09 17.14
N THR A 422 20.57 0.78 17.85
CA THR A 422 19.99 1.56 18.96
C THR A 422 19.95 3.01 18.47
N PRO A 423 18.84 3.75 18.68
CA PRO A 423 18.64 5.11 18.16
C PRO A 423 19.74 6.10 18.55
#